data_AF-A0AAV7GWS2-F1
#
_entry.id   AF-A0AAV7GWS2-F1
#
_cell.length_a   1.000
_cell.length_b   1.000
_cell.length_c   1.000
_cell.angle_alpha   90.00
_cell.angle_beta   90.00
_cell.angle_gamma   90.00
#
_symmetry.space_group_name_H-M   'P 1'
#
loop_
_entity.id
_entity.type
_entity.pdbx_description
1 polymer ?
#
loop_
_entity_poly.entity_id
_entity_poly.type
_entity_poly.pdbx_seq_one_letter_code
_entity_poly.pdbx_strand_id
1 'polypeptide(L)'
;MWALVAAIPCQDRGFQTHFSIPRSFSWGVSVLSLHDKIMEESKKRERRNSVGLLKEIHQIEKCTRHLLELTDSLQLPIAEEKLMELRKGMQELGIVFDALKEGLEPCERQVREVFHRIVRSRMEGLDCLHKHD
;
A
#
# COMPACT_ATOMS: atom_id res chain seq x y z
N MET A 1 15.28 -9.60 10.76
CA MET A 1 13.89 -9.09 10.87
C MET A 1 13.85 -7.56 10.83
N TRP A 2 14.46 -6.86 11.78
CA TRP A 2 14.56 -5.38 11.77
C TRP A 2 15.20 -4.79 10.51
N ALA A 3 16.18 -5.48 9.91
CA ALA A 3 16.84 -5.02 8.69
C ALA A 3 15.91 -4.92 7.46
N LEU A 4 14.95 -5.85 7.30
CA LEU A 4 13.97 -5.82 6.21
C LEU A 4 12.94 -4.71 6.41
N VAL A 5 12.53 -4.48 7.66
CA VAL A 5 11.61 -3.40 8.02
C VAL A 5 12.29 -2.02 7.90
N ALA A 6 13.58 -1.91 8.25
CA ALA A 6 14.36 -0.69 8.10
C ALA A 6 14.75 -0.37 6.65
N ALA A 7 14.73 -1.36 5.76
CA ALA A 7 15.05 -1.23 4.34
C ALA A 7 13.86 -0.75 3.48
N ILE A 8 12.64 -0.72 4.05
CA ILE A 8 11.43 -0.27 3.34
C ILE A 8 11.08 1.13 3.88
N PRO A 9 11.25 2.20 3.09
CA PRO A 9 10.90 3.54 3.53
C PRO A 9 9.38 3.65 3.69
N CYS A 10 8.90 3.88 4.91
CA CYS A 10 7.48 4.05 5.23
C CYS A 10 7.00 5.52 5.16
N GLN A 11 7.85 6.46 4.72
CA GLN A 11 7.55 7.91 4.73
C GLN A 11 7.69 8.52 3.33
N ASP A 12 6.71 9.36 2.96
CA ASP A 12 6.68 10.20 1.73
C ASP A 12 7.81 11.23 1.65
N ARG A 13 8.63 11.36 2.70
CA ARG A 13 9.78 12.26 2.72
C ARG A 13 11.03 11.42 2.99
N GLY A 14 11.60 10.90 1.90
CA GLY A 14 12.88 10.18 1.80
C GLY A 14 13.72 10.12 3.07
N PHE A 15 13.33 9.23 4.00
CA PHE A 15 14.19 8.93 5.14
C PHE A 15 15.34 8.10 4.58
N GLN A 16 16.47 8.75 4.36
CA GLN A 16 17.77 8.11 4.13
C GLN A 16 18.16 7.37 5.40
N THR A 17 17.48 6.26 5.71
CA THR A 17 17.94 5.35 6.76
C THR A 17 19.29 4.82 6.30
N HIS A 18 20.36 5.17 7.01
CA HIS A 18 21.70 4.65 6.73
C HIS A 18 21.70 3.14 6.98
N PHE A 19 21.35 2.38 5.95
CA PHE A 19 21.31 0.92 5.98
C PHE A 19 22.71 0.38 5.68
N SER A 20 23.54 0.29 6.71
CA SER A 20 24.91 -0.22 6.61
C SER A 20 25.04 -1.59 7.28
N ILE A 21 25.36 -2.61 6.49
CA ILE A 21 25.70 -3.94 6.99
C ILE A 21 27.18 -4.22 6.69
N PRO A 22 27.97 -4.70 7.67
CA PRO A 22 29.35 -5.11 7.42
C PRO A 22 29.44 -6.18 6.33
N ARG A 23 30.28 -5.96 5.32
CA ARG A 23 30.50 -6.90 4.22
C ARG A 23 31.21 -8.19 4.63
N SER A 24 31.66 -8.28 5.89
CA SER A 24 32.22 -9.50 6.48
C SER A 24 31.19 -10.64 6.60
N PHE A 25 29.90 -10.32 6.62
CA PHE A 25 28.85 -11.34 6.62
C PHE A 25 28.61 -11.87 5.21
N SER A 26 28.60 -13.20 5.07
CA SER A 26 28.35 -13.90 3.78
C SER A 26 27.01 -13.54 3.14
N TRP A 27 26.01 -13.14 3.93
CA TRP A 27 24.70 -12.66 3.46
C TRP A 27 24.62 -11.15 3.26
N GLY A 28 25.62 -10.38 3.72
CA GLY A 28 25.61 -8.93 3.73
C GLY A 28 25.50 -8.32 2.33
N VAL A 29 26.19 -8.90 1.35
CA VAL A 29 26.13 -8.46 -0.06
C VAL A 29 24.74 -8.64 -0.65
N SER A 30 24.08 -9.77 -0.40
CA SER A 30 22.73 -10.06 -0.90
C SER A 30 21.69 -9.11 -0.31
N VAL A 31 21.82 -8.78 0.98
CA VAL A 31 20.90 -7.86 1.66
C VAL A 31 21.10 -6.41 1.22
N LEU A 32 22.34 -5.97 0.99
CA LEU A 32 22.63 -4.66 0.39
C LEU A 32 22.08 -4.57 -1.05
N SER A 33 22.25 -5.62 -1.86
CA SER A 33 21.69 -5.66 -3.22
C SER A 33 20.17 -5.59 -3.24
N LEU A 34 19.51 -6.26 -2.29
CA LEU A 34 18.06 -6.19 -2.11
C LEU A 34 17.62 -4.77 -1.72
N HIS A 35 18.31 -4.15 -0.77
CA HIS A 35 18.05 -2.77 -0.35
C HIS A 35 18.18 -1.80 -1.53
N ASP A 36 19.24 -1.90 -2.33
CA ASP A 36 19.44 -1.04 -3.51
C ASP A 36 18.30 -1.21 -4.53
N LYS A 37 17.86 -2.44 -4.79
CA LYS A 37 16.70 -2.70 -5.67
C LYS A 37 15.41 -2.10 -5.10
N ILE A 38 15.17 -2.22 -3.80
CA ILE A 38 14.00 -1.61 -3.13
C ILE A 38 14.04 -0.08 -3.29
N MET A 39 15.21 0.53 -3.13
CA MET A 39 15.41 1.98 -3.28
C MET A 39 15.25 2.46 -4.73
N GLU A 40 15.68 1.68 -5.71
CA GLU A 40 15.47 2.01 -7.12
C GLU A 40 14.00 1.87 -7.54
N GLU A 41 13.29 0.85 -7.04
CA GLU A 41 11.86 0.68 -7.27
C GLU A 41 11.02 1.75 -6.55
N SER A 42 11.42 2.18 -5.34
CA SER A 42 10.72 3.25 -4.62
C SER A 42 10.83 4.61 -5.35
N LYS A 43 12.00 4.95 -5.89
CA LYS A 43 12.19 6.16 -6.73
C LYS A 43 11.37 6.11 -8.03
N LYS A 44 11.21 4.92 -8.64
CA LYS A 44 10.36 4.77 -9.84
C LYS A 44 8.88 4.97 -9.52
N ARG A 45 8.43 4.54 -8.34
CA ARG A 45 7.08 4.77 -7.81
C ARG A 45 6.80 6.24 -7.47
N GLU A 46 7.83 7.05 -7.28
CA GLU A 46 7.69 8.51 -7.12
C GLU A 46 7.51 9.20 -8.49
N ARG A 47 8.11 8.66 -9.56
CA ARG A 47 8.04 9.22 -10.93
C ARG A 47 6.81 8.80 -11.72
N ARG A 48 6.32 7.58 -11.50
CA ARG A 48 4.99 7.17 -11.92
C ARG A 48 4.11 7.41 -10.71
N ASN A 49 3.14 8.31 -10.76
CA ASN A 49 2.04 8.42 -9.79
C ASN A 49 1.20 7.10 -9.73
N SER A 50 1.83 5.92 -9.71
CA SER A 50 1.20 4.61 -9.56
C SER A 50 0.97 4.38 -8.09
N VAL A 51 -0.03 5.13 -7.67
CA VAL A 51 -0.63 5.17 -6.38
C VAL A 51 -2.03 4.66 -6.65
N GLY A 52 -2.19 3.36 -6.99
CA GLY A 52 -3.53 2.82 -7.25
C GLY A 52 -4.43 3.19 -6.07
N LEU A 53 -4.07 2.70 -4.88
CA LEU A 53 -4.88 2.91 -3.68
C LEU A 53 -5.09 4.39 -3.31
N LEU A 54 -4.08 5.28 -3.33
CA LEU A 54 -4.36 6.71 -3.05
C LEU A 54 -5.11 7.40 -4.19
N LYS A 55 -5.00 6.93 -5.45
CA LYS A 55 -5.84 7.41 -6.55
C LYS A 55 -7.29 6.99 -6.30
N GLU A 56 -7.54 5.73 -5.96
CA GLU A 56 -8.89 5.26 -5.62
C GLU A 56 -9.44 5.97 -4.38
N ILE A 57 -8.65 6.17 -3.31
CA ILE A 57 -9.06 6.95 -2.12
C ILE A 57 -9.39 8.39 -2.48
N HIS A 58 -8.57 9.04 -3.31
CA HIS A 58 -8.84 10.40 -3.77
C HIS A 58 -10.11 10.48 -4.65
N GLN A 59 -10.36 9.47 -5.50
CA GLN A 59 -11.60 9.39 -6.27
C GLN A 59 -12.82 9.14 -5.37
N ILE A 60 -12.71 8.28 -4.34
CA ILE A 60 -13.77 8.07 -3.34
C ILE A 60 -14.10 9.38 -2.63
N GLU A 61 -13.09 10.12 -2.17
CA GLU A 61 -13.27 11.43 -1.54
C GLU A 61 -14.02 12.40 -2.45
N LYS A 62 -13.59 12.50 -3.72
CA LYS A 62 -14.22 13.36 -4.72
C LYS A 62 -15.67 12.98 -4.99
N CYS A 63 -15.94 11.69 -5.24
CA CYS A 63 -17.29 11.19 -5.51
C CYS A 63 -18.21 11.38 -4.30
N THR A 64 -17.72 11.11 -3.09
CA THR A 64 -18.50 11.27 -1.85
C THR A 64 -18.84 12.73 -1.59
N ARG A 65 -17.89 13.65 -1.82
CA ARG A 65 -18.13 15.09 -1.69
C ARG A 65 -19.19 15.58 -2.67
N HIS A 66 -19.09 15.17 -3.93
CA HIS A 66 -20.09 15.50 -4.94
C HIS A 66 -21.49 14.98 -4.58
N LEU A 67 -21.58 13.73 -4.10
CA LEU A 67 -22.84 13.15 -3.62
C LEU A 67 -23.41 13.89 -2.42
N LEU A 68 -22.56 14.36 -1.50
CA LEU A 68 -22.98 15.16 -0.36
C LEU A 68 -23.58 16.50 -0.81
N GLU A 69 -22.89 17.22 -1.70
CA GLU A 69 -23.38 18.49 -2.28
C GLU A 69 -24.72 18.30 -3.00
N LEU A 70 -24.86 17.22 -3.77
CA LEU A 70 -26.13 16.88 -4.43
C LEU A 70 -27.25 16.63 -3.42
N THR A 71 -26.94 15.89 -2.36
CA THR A 71 -27.90 15.54 -1.29
C THR A 71 -28.35 16.77 -0.50
N ASP A 72 -27.43 17.69 -0.18
CA ASP A 72 -27.73 18.95 0.51
C ASP A 72 -28.63 19.88 -0.32
N SER A 73 -28.57 19.76 -1.65
CA SER A 73 -29.40 20.52 -2.58
C SER A 73 -30.80 19.93 -2.82
N LEU A 74 -31.10 18.75 -2.25
CA LEU A 74 -32.37 18.07 -2.46
C LEU A 74 -33.50 18.82 -1.74
N GLN A 75 -34.50 19.22 -2.51
CA GLN A 75 -35.76 19.73 -1.99
C GLN A 75 -36.88 18.80 -2.47
N LEU A 76 -37.83 18.53 -1.58
CA LEU A 76 -38.99 17.69 -1.90
C LEU A 76 -40.09 18.54 -2.54
N PRO A 77 -40.74 18.07 -3.62
CA PRO A 77 -40.50 16.80 -4.33
C PRO A 77 -39.22 16.83 -5.17
N ILE A 78 -38.44 15.73 -5.15
CA ILE A 78 -37.16 15.67 -5.84
C ILE A 78 -37.40 15.65 -7.35
N ALA A 79 -36.71 16.55 -8.07
CA ALA A 79 -36.71 16.55 -9.53
C ALA A 79 -36.06 15.28 -10.09
N GLU A 80 -36.65 14.69 -11.13
CA GLU A 80 -36.16 13.46 -11.77
C GLU A 80 -34.71 13.58 -12.25
N GLU A 81 -34.32 14.76 -12.74
CA GLU A 81 -32.93 15.07 -13.13
C GLU A 81 -31.94 14.90 -11.97
N LYS A 82 -32.29 15.42 -10.78
CA LYS A 82 -31.47 15.26 -9.58
C LYS A 82 -31.39 13.80 -9.11
N LEU A 83 -32.47 13.04 -9.25
CA LEU A 83 -32.45 11.60 -8.95
C LEU A 83 -31.55 10.83 -9.92
N MET A 84 -31.55 11.19 -11.20
CA MET A 84 -30.68 10.57 -12.20
C MET A 84 -29.21 10.90 -11.94
N GLU A 85 -28.87 12.14 -11.60
CA GLU A 85 -27.53 12.55 -11.20
C GLU A 85 -27.04 11.82 -9.96
N LEU A 86 -27.89 11.70 -8.92
CA LEU A 86 -27.57 10.95 -7.71
C LEU A 86 -27.27 9.47 -8.01
N ARG A 87 -28.10 8.81 -8.83
CA ARG A 87 -27.87 7.42 -9.24
C ARG A 87 -26.55 7.25 -10.00
N LYS A 88 -26.24 8.18 -10.90
CA LYS A 88 -24.98 8.17 -11.64
C LYS A 88 -23.78 8.32 -10.70
N GLY A 89 -23.82 9.27 -9.77
CA GLY A 89 -22.76 9.46 -8.78
C GLY A 89 -22.55 8.24 -7.87
N MET A 90 -23.63 7.56 -7.47
CA MET A 90 -23.55 6.31 -6.72
C MET A 90 -22.93 5.17 -7.54
N GLN A 91 -23.24 5.08 -8.83
CA GLN A 91 -22.65 4.10 -9.73
C GLN A 91 -21.14 4.35 -9.94
N GLU A 92 -20.74 5.61 -10.12
CA GLU A 92 -19.33 6.00 -10.21
C GLU A 92 -18.57 5.65 -8.93
N LEU A 93 -19.15 5.93 -7.76
CA LEU A 93 -18.56 5.55 -6.48
C LEU A 93 -18.40 4.02 -6.34
N GLY A 94 -19.39 3.24 -6.79
CA GLY A 94 -19.32 1.78 -6.81
C GLY A 94 -18.15 1.25 -7.63
N ILE A 95 -17.94 1.79 -8.83
CA ILE A 95 -16.81 1.41 -9.71
C ILE A 95 -15.47 1.66 -9.02
N VAL A 96 -15.32 2.78 -8.32
CA VAL A 96 -14.08 3.10 -7.59
C VAL A 96 -13.86 2.15 -6.42
N PHE A 97 -14.93 1.77 -5.70
CA PHE A 97 -14.85 0.78 -4.62
C PHE A 97 -14.44 -0.61 -5.12
N ASP A 98 -14.99 -1.04 -6.26
CA ASP A 98 -14.62 -2.33 -6.86
C ASP A 98 -13.14 -2.33 -7.28
N ALA A 99 -12.67 -1.26 -7.94
CA ALA A 99 -11.27 -1.12 -8.30
C ALA A 99 -10.34 -1.11 -7.06
N LEU A 100 -10.75 -0.42 -5.98
CA LEU A 100 -10.02 -0.42 -4.71
C LEU A 100 -9.91 -1.84 -4.15
N LYS A 101 -11.02 -2.58 -4.12
CA LYS A 101 -11.09 -3.95 -3.59
C LYS A 101 -10.21 -4.91 -4.41
N GLU A 102 -10.29 -4.84 -5.74
CA GLU A 102 -9.46 -5.62 -6.65
C GLU A 102 -7.96 -5.35 -6.46
N GLY A 103 -7.57 -4.10 -6.17
CA GLY A 103 -6.19 -3.74 -5.87
C GLY A 103 -5.72 -4.15 -4.48
N LEU A 104 -6.61 -4.11 -3.47
CA LEU A 104 -6.26 -4.36 -2.08
C LEU A 104 -6.06 -5.85 -1.78
N GLU A 105 -6.88 -6.74 -2.36
CA GLU A 105 -6.78 -8.19 -2.10
C GLU A 105 -5.40 -8.78 -2.43
N PRO A 106 -4.81 -8.53 -3.62
CA PRO A 106 -3.46 -8.99 -3.92
C PRO A 106 -2.41 -8.39 -2.99
N CYS A 107 -2.56 -7.11 -2.63
CA CYS A 107 -1.66 -6.41 -1.72
C CYS A 107 -1.67 -7.08 -0.33
N GLU A 108 -2.85 -7.32 0.24
CA GLU A 108 -3.01 -7.98 1.53
C GLU A 108 -2.39 -9.38 1.53
N ARG A 109 -2.61 -10.15 0.45
CA ARG A 109 -2.03 -11.48 0.28
C ARG A 109 -0.50 -11.44 0.28
N GLN A 110 0.09 -10.50 -0.46
CA GLN A 110 1.55 -10.33 -0.53
C GLN A 110 2.13 -9.92 0.83
N VAL A 111 1.51 -8.95 1.52
CA VAL A 111 1.92 -8.52 2.86
C VAL A 111 1.89 -9.70 3.84
N ARG A 112 0.80 -10.49 3.81
CA ARG A 112 0.65 -11.68 4.65
C ARG A 112 1.71 -12.74 4.35
N GLU A 113 2.01 -12.98 3.08
CA GLU A 113 3.04 -13.94 2.68
C GLU A 113 4.43 -13.51 3.15
N VAL A 114 4.78 -12.24 2.98
CA VAL A 114 6.04 -11.68 3.48
C VAL A 114 6.09 -11.83 4.99
N PHE A 115 5.03 -11.47 5.72
CA PHE A 115 4.98 -11.62 7.18
C PHE A 115 5.23 -13.07 7.61
N HIS A 116 4.54 -14.03 6.99
CA HIS A 116 4.74 -15.46 7.26
C HIS A 116 6.18 -15.91 7.00
N ARG A 117 6.80 -15.45 5.90
CA ARG A 117 8.21 -15.77 5.61
C ARG A 117 9.13 -15.23 6.69
N ILE A 118 8.93 -13.99 7.13
CA ILE A 118 9.82 -13.41 8.14
C ILE A 118 9.62 -14.11 9.50
N VAL A 119 8.39 -14.43 9.91
CA VAL A 119 8.11 -15.19 11.13
C VAL A 119 8.76 -16.58 11.07
N ARG A 120 8.60 -17.30 9.95
CA ARG A 120 9.23 -18.61 9.74
C ARG A 120 10.75 -18.53 9.84
N SER A 121 11.39 -17.61 9.10
CA SER A 121 12.84 -17.46 9.14
C SER A 121 13.37 -17.09 10.54
N ARG A 122 12.58 -16.36 11.34
CA ARG A 122 12.92 -16.08 12.73
C ARG A 122 12.85 -17.33 13.60
N MET A 123 11.81 -18.15 13.47
CA MET A 123 11.67 -19.41 14.22
C MET A 123 12.81 -20.37 13.87
N GLU A 124 13.07 -20.58 12.58
CA GLU A 124 14.18 -21.43 12.11
C GLU A 124 15.53 -20.95 12.65
N GLY A 125 15.79 -19.64 12.66
CA GLY A 125 17.01 -19.08 13.22
C GLY A 125 17.15 -19.31 14.73
N LEU A 126 16.06 -19.17 15.49
CA LEU A 126 16.04 -19.47 16.93
C LEU A 126 16.26 -20.98 17.18
N ASP A 127 15.63 -21.86 16.40
CA ASP A 127 15.82 -23.30 16.51
C ASP A 127 17.27 -23.73 16.22
N CYS A 128 17.95 -23.07 15.29
CA CYS A 128 19.37 -23.31 15.02
C CYS A 128 20.27 -22.90 16.19
N LEU A 129 19.94 -21.80 16.89
CA LEU A 129 20.70 -21.33 18.06
C LEU A 129 20.54 -22.30 19.24
N HIS A 130 19.32 -22.79 19.51
CA HIS A 130 19.06 -23.73 20.59
C HIS A 130 19.65 -25.14 20.37
N LYS A 131 20.05 -25.49 19.15
CA LYS A 131 20.70 -26.78 18.82
C LYS A 131 22.22 -26.76 19.00
N HIS A 132 22.81 -25.59 19.24
CA HIS A 132 24.24 -25.39 19.43
C HIS A 132 24.64 -25.16 20.90
N ASP A 133 23.67 -25.16 21.82
CA ASP A 133 23.84 -25.29 23.27
C ASP A 133 23.53 -26.72 23.72
#